data_AF-A0A0A1SNS1-F1
#
_entry.id   AF-A0A0A1SNS1-F1
#
_cell.length_a   1.000
_cell.length_b   1.000
_cell.length_c   1.000
_cell.angle_alpha   90.00
_cell.angle_beta   90.00
_cell.angle_gamma   90.00
#
_symmetry.space_group_name_H-M   'P 1'
#
loop_
_entity.id
_entity.type
_entity.pdbx_description
1 polymer ?
#
loop_
_entity_poly.entity_id
_entity_poly.type
_entity_poly.pdbx_seq_one_letter_code
_entity_poly.pdbx_strand_id
1 'polypeptide(L)'
;MQLAVIVLLPALYAVASAASCTCSRLNGASLPAFPHPVRFNATAVDAGELHAGQAINNNITFCRVTGSISYGPALNNTLRFELWLPNKAAYNGRYLAVGNGGFAGNIIPQAMIDPLNNGYAVASGDSGHPTSENGVSESGSYAAFFHDKSKVLTWMRDSIAMFTEPATALIAIYYGYRPRKMYYIGCSTGGGQGFALAQHYPSLFDGIIASCPANWYTHIMISFLWNALSSANSGAFLPQDALDLITKSVLDQCDAHDGQVDRVLADPSRCNFDIATLQCTPCQAPIVNNKTMCLTKPQVENVRKFYKGPANTVTGQPLYPGLPFGSERAWMGQQNSLYLNFSVPLFQNLVFNDLDYNYKSFDWSADVDVVDRLAGTLIDDISPDLEEFRKAGGKMIVTQAWADELLAAQWPIQHRERLRTVSGDALETFFSLFMIPGAAHCLPSKSYPHVPAKYDTLDRLVAWVESGELPRSLIGTEPLDGSDATVTLHPYPRY
;
A
#
# COMPACT_ATOMS: atom_id res chain seq x y z
N MET A 1 -56.75 -22.84 -53.78
CA MET A 1 -56.85 -22.30 -52.40
C MET A 1 -55.66 -22.81 -51.61
N GLN A 2 -54.59 -22.02 -51.52
CA GLN A 2 -53.45 -22.28 -50.63
C GLN A 2 -53.82 -21.81 -49.22
N LEU A 3 -53.77 -22.72 -48.25
CA LEU A 3 -53.87 -22.37 -46.83
C LEU A 3 -52.48 -21.97 -46.32
N ALA A 4 -52.33 -20.69 -45.98
CA ALA A 4 -51.14 -20.17 -45.30
C ALA A 4 -51.21 -20.54 -43.81
N VAL A 5 -50.21 -21.26 -43.32
CA VAL A 5 -50.00 -21.53 -41.90
C VAL A 5 -49.21 -20.34 -41.32
N ILE A 6 -49.85 -19.57 -40.44
CA ILE A 6 -49.21 -18.49 -39.68
C ILE A 6 -48.44 -19.13 -38.52
N VAL A 7 -47.11 -19.05 -38.56
CA VAL A 7 -46.23 -19.43 -37.45
C VAL A 7 -46.07 -18.21 -36.55
N LEU A 8 -46.67 -18.25 -35.36
CA LEU A 8 -46.44 -17.27 -34.28
C LEU A 8 -45.12 -17.62 -33.58
N LEU A 9 -44.08 -16.82 -33.79
CA LEU A 9 -42.85 -16.84 -32.99
C LEU A 9 -43.14 -16.21 -31.62
N PRO A 10 -42.81 -16.85 -30.49
CA PRO A 10 -42.90 -16.21 -29.19
C PRO A 10 -41.81 -15.13 -29.10
N ALA A 11 -42.21 -13.88 -28.87
CA ALA A 11 -41.31 -12.82 -28.49
C ALA A 11 -40.72 -13.16 -27.11
N LEU A 12 -39.44 -13.55 -27.08
CA LEU A 12 -38.64 -13.61 -25.86
C LEU A 12 -38.44 -12.17 -25.36
N TYR A 13 -39.33 -11.71 -24.48
CA TYR A 13 -39.08 -10.51 -23.69
C TYR A 13 -38.01 -10.85 -22.66
N ALA A 14 -36.80 -10.31 -22.84
CA ALA A 14 -35.78 -10.34 -21.79
C ALA A 14 -36.32 -9.55 -20.59
N VAL A 15 -36.64 -10.25 -19.51
CA VAL A 15 -37.01 -9.61 -18.24
C VAL A 15 -35.74 -9.01 -17.67
N ALA A 16 -35.61 -7.68 -17.71
CA ALA A 16 -34.51 -6.98 -17.07
C ALA A 16 -34.49 -7.34 -15.58
N SER A 17 -33.33 -7.76 -15.06
CA SER A 17 -33.18 -8.09 -13.65
C SER A 17 -33.45 -6.86 -12.78
N ALA A 18 -33.95 -7.04 -11.56
CA ALA A 18 -34.20 -5.93 -10.63
C ALA A 18 -32.93 -5.07 -10.38
N ALA A 19 -31.74 -5.67 -10.48
CA ALA A 19 -30.47 -4.95 -10.41
C ALA A 19 -30.23 -4.03 -11.61
N SER A 20 -30.56 -4.47 -12.83
CA SER A 20 -30.51 -3.67 -14.05
C SER A 20 -31.40 -2.42 -13.97
N CYS A 21 -32.65 -2.59 -13.48
CA CYS A 21 -33.57 -1.47 -13.29
C CYS A 21 -33.17 -0.48 -12.17
N THR A 22 -32.33 -0.91 -11.22
CA THR A 22 -31.88 -0.04 -10.13
C THR A 22 -30.63 0.74 -10.54
N CYS A 23 -29.73 0.10 -11.30
CA CYS A 23 -28.52 0.73 -11.82
C CYS A 23 -28.81 1.80 -12.89
N SER A 24 -29.83 1.56 -13.72
CA SER A 24 -30.28 2.56 -14.71
C SER A 24 -30.77 3.87 -14.11
N ARG A 25 -31.14 3.91 -12.81
CA ARG A 25 -31.52 5.15 -12.10
C ARG A 25 -30.36 6.14 -11.97
N LEU A 26 -29.12 5.66 -12.02
CA LEU A 26 -27.95 6.54 -12.04
C LEU A 26 -27.73 7.16 -13.42
N ASN A 27 -28.13 6.45 -14.49
CA ASN A 27 -28.00 6.95 -15.85
C ASN A 27 -29.03 8.08 -16.07
N GLY A 28 -28.56 9.33 -16.05
CA GLY A 28 -29.39 10.54 -16.11
C GLY A 28 -29.54 11.27 -14.77
N ALA A 29 -28.94 10.76 -13.69
CA ALA A 29 -28.93 11.46 -12.42
C ALA A 29 -28.06 12.72 -12.49
N SER A 30 -28.59 13.84 -11.98
CA SER A 30 -27.82 15.08 -11.81
C SER A 30 -27.10 15.05 -10.47
N LEU A 31 -25.78 15.25 -10.51
CA LEU A 31 -24.99 15.45 -9.30
C LEU A 31 -25.13 16.90 -8.81
N PRO A 32 -24.97 17.13 -7.49
CA PRO A 32 -24.79 18.49 -7.00
C PRO A 32 -23.54 19.13 -7.63
N ALA A 33 -23.49 20.47 -7.63
CA ALA A 33 -22.32 21.17 -8.12
C ALA A 33 -21.11 20.87 -7.22
N PHE A 34 -20.12 20.17 -7.77
CA PHE A 34 -18.83 19.95 -7.14
C PHE A 34 -17.81 20.98 -7.65
N PRO A 35 -16.73 21.26 -6.90
CA PRO A 35 -15.64 22.11 -7.38
C PRO A 35 -15.01 21.63 -8.69
N HIS A 36 -15.06 20.33 -8.94
CA HIS A 36 -14.53 19.68 -10.14
C HIS A 36 -15.65 19.03 -10.95
N PRO A 37 -15.68 19.20 -12.29
CA PRO A 37 -16.66 18.54 -13.14
C PRO A 37 -16.54 17.01 -13.06
N VAL A 38 -17.66 16.35 -12.80
CA VAL A 38 -17.76 14.88 -12.71
C VAL A 38 -18.59 14.35 -13.87
N ARG A 39 -18.08 13.33 -14.55
CA ARG A 39 -18.84 12.52 -15.51
C ARG A 39 -18.83 11.08 -15.06
N PHE A 40 -19.92 10.36 -15.27
CA PHE A 40 -20.00 8.95 -14.90
C PHE A 40 -20.97 8.19 -15.80
N ASN A 41 -20.84 6.87 -15.79
CA ASN A 41 -21.76 5.92 -16.40
C ASN A 41 -21.95 4.74 -15.46
N ALA A 42 -23.15 4.16 -15.45
CA ALA A 42 -23.49 3.04 -14.57
C ALA A 42 -23.97 1.82 -15.37
N THR A 43 -23.40 0.65 -15.06
CA THR A 43 -23.77 -0.64 -15.65
C THR A 43 -24.01 -1.67 -14.55
N ALA A 44 -25.07 -2.46 -14.68
CA ALA A 44 -25.28 -3.60 -13.80
C ALA A 44 -24.28 -4.71 -14.12
N VAL A 45 -23.83 -5.43 -13.10
CA VAL A 45 -22.91 -6.56 -13.21
C VAL A 45 -23.47 -7.70 -12.36
N ASP A 46 -23.69 -8.85 -12.99
CA ASP A 46 -24.25 -10.03 -12.32
C ASP A 46 -23.21 -10.75 -11.46
N ALA A 47 -23.69 -11.55 -10.50
CA ALA A 47 -22.82 -12.36 -9.65
C ALA A 47 -21.94 -13.28 -10.51
N GLY A 48 -20.64 -13.31 -10.24
CA GLY A 48 -19.65 -14.11 -10.95
C GLY A 48 -19.18 -13.53 -12.29
N GLU A 49 -19.72 -12.41 -12.76
CA GLU A 49 -19.40 -11.82 -14.07
C GLU A 49 -18.10 -11.01 -14.06
N LEU A 50 -17.76 -10.36 -12.94
CA LEU A 50 -16.51 -9.62 -12.83
C LEU A 50 -15.38 -10.53 -12.34
N HIS A 51 -14.40 -10.74 -13.22
CA HIS A 51 -13.15 -11.43 -12.89
C HIS A 51 -12.06 -10.43 -12.52
N ALA A 52 -11.72 -10.34 -11.23
CA ALA A 52 -10.60 -9.56 -10.74
C ALA A 52 -9.38 -10.48 -10.50
N GLY A 53 -8.80 -11.00 -11.58
CA GLY A 53 -7.70 -11.97 -11.51
C GLY A 53 -8.16 -13.43 -11.47
N GLN A 54 -7.24 -14.35 -11.16
CA GLN A 54 -7.39 -15.78 -11.45
C GLN A 54 -8.43 -16.53 -10.58
N ALA A 55 -8.92 -15.96 -9.47
CA ALA A 55 -9.86 -16.66 -8.57
C ALA A 55 -10.79 -15.76 -7.73
N ILE A 56 -10.79 -14.43 -7.94
CA ILE A 56 -11.54 -13.50 -7.11
C ILE A 56 -12.71 -12.94 -7.94
N ASN A 57 -13.92 -13.37 -7.59
CA ASN A 57 -15.15 -12.98 -8.27
C ASN A 57 -16.09 -12.25 -7.30
N ASN A 58 -16.96 -11.41 -7.85
CA ASN A 58 -18.08 -10.86 -7.09
C ASN A 58 -19.11 -11.97 -6.82
N ASN A 59 -19.45 -12.21 -5.56
CA ASN A 59 -20.47 -13.18 -5.15
C ASN A 59 -21.88 -12.58 -5.17
N ILE A 60 -21.97 -11.26 -5.34
CA ILE A 60 -23.23 -10.51 -5.38
C ILE A 60 -23.34 -9.72 -6.69
N THR A 61 -24.56 -9.53 -7.16
CA THR A 61 -24.88 -8.55 -8.20
C THR A 61 -24.66 -7.13 -7.66
N PHE A 62 -24.10 -6.25 -8.47
CA PHE A 62 -23.84 -4.86 -8.10
C PHE A 62 -24.03 -3.90 -9.29
N CYS A 63 -24.11 -2.61 -9.00
CA CYS A 63 -24.07 -1.56 -10.01
C CYS A 63 -22.66 -0.98 -10.05
N ARG A 64 -21.96 -1.14 -11.19
CA ARG A 64 -20.64 -0.61 -11.45
C ARG A 64 -20.78 0.79 -12.03
N VAL A 65 -20.23 1.78 -11.34
CA VAL A 65 -20.13 3.15 -11.83
C VAL A 65 -18.69 3.41 -12.22
N THR A 66 -18.46 3.79 -13.49
CA THR A 66 -17.18 4.31 -13.97
C THR A 66 -17.28 5.83 -14.04
N GLY A 67 -16.39 6.54 -13.36
CA GLY A 67 -16.40 8.00 -13.26
C GLY A 67 -15.08 8.65 -13.65
N SER A 68 -15.16 9.92 -14.02
CA SER A 68 -14.01 10.77 -14.31
C SER A 68 -14.22 12.17 -13.73
N ILE A 69 -13.17 12.74 -13.14
CA ILE A 69 -13.14 14.06 -12.54
C ILE A 69 -12.10 14.91 -13.27
N SER A 70 -12.52 16.02 -13.87
CA SER A 70 -11.61 16.99 -14.47
C SER A 70 -11.04 17.91 -13.39
N TYR A 71 -9.72 18.05 -13.33
CA TYR A 71 -9.05 18.78 -12.25
C TYR A 71 -7.77 19.51 -12.70
N GLY A 72 -7.14 20.21 -11.76
CA GLY A 72 -6.00 21.08 -12.00
C GLY A 72 -6.42 22.49 -12.45
N PRO A 73 -5.48 23.45 -12.52
CA PRO A 73 -5.79 24.85 -12.82
C PRO A 73 -6.54 25.07 -14.14
N ALA A 74 -6.25 24.25 -15.15
CA ALA A 74 -6.86 24.32 -16.47
C ALA A 74 -7.96 23.26 -16.71
N LEU A 75 -8.31 22.46 -15.68
CA LEU A 75 -9.28 21.35 -15.78
C LEU A 75 -8.97 20.34 -16.90
N ASN A 76 -7.70 20.19 -17.26
CA ASN A 76 -7.21 19.32 -18.33
C ASN A 76 -6.68 17.97 -17.81
N ASN A 77 -6.48 17.83 -16.50
CA ASN A 77 -6.15 16.55 -15.88
C ASN A 77 -7.42 15.75 -15.61
N THR A 78 -7.31 14.43 -15.63
CA THR A 78 -8.45 13.53 -15.41
C THR A 78 -8.10 12.49 -14.37
N LEU A 79 -8.83 12.49 -13.26
CA LEU A 79 -8.84 11.42 -12.27
C LEU A 79 -9.96 10.46 -12.64
N ARG A 80 -9.64 9.18 -12.87
CA ARG A 80 -10.65 8.14 -13.09
C ARG A 80 -10.91 7.42 -11.79
N PHE A 81 -12.17 7.07 -11.56
CA PHE A 81 -12.56 6.27 -10.41
C PHE A 81 -13.63 5.27 -10.79
N GLU A 82 -13.74 4.22 -9.99
CA GLU A 82 -14.88 3.32 -10.00
C GLU A 82 -15.55 3.31 -8.64
N LEU A 83 -16.87 3.13 -8.66
CA LEU A 83 -17.70 2.93 -7.49
C LEU A 83 -18.58 1.71 -7.75
N TRP A 84 -18.47 0.70 -6.91
CA TRP A 84 -19.26 -0.52 -6.97
C TRP A 84 -20.30 -0.50 -5.85
N LEU A 85 -21.57 -0.55 -6.25
CA LEU A 85 -22.72 -0.45 -5.37
C LEU A 85 -23.38 -1.83 -5.26
N PRO A 86 -23.21 -2.56 -4.14
CA PRO A 86 -23.95 -3.79 -3.87
C PRO A 86 -25.44 -3.62 -4.17
N ASN A 87 -26.12 -4.69 -4.57
CA ASN A 87 -27.58 -4.64 -4.60
C ASN A 87 -28.13 -4.21 -3.22
N LYS A 88 -29.34 -3.65 -3.19
CA LYS A 88 -29.91 -3.06 -1.96
C LYS A 88 -30.04 -4.05 -0.80
N ALA A 89 -30.19 -5.35 -1.08
CA ALA A 89 -30.32 -6.39 -0.07
C ALA A 89 -28.97 -6.71 0.60
N ALA A 90 -27.86 -6.58 -0.13
CA ALA A 90 -26.51 -6.82 0.38
C ALA A 90 -25.85 -5.57 1.00
N TYR A 91 -26.32 -4.37 0.66
CA TYR A 91 -25.71 -3.13 1.14
C TYR A 91 -25.84 -2.95 2.65
N ASN A 92 -24.71 -2.84 3.35
CA ASN A 92 -24.64 -2.74 4.80
C ASN A 92 -24.69 -1.29 5.34
N GLY A 93 -24.83 -0.29 4.46
CA GLY A 93 -24.85 1.13 4.84
C GLY A 93 -23.48 1.79 4.99
N ARG A 94 -22.38 1.08 4.70
CA ARG A 94 -21.00 1.55 4.82
C ARG A 94 -20.36 1.84 3.47
N TYR A 95 -19.49 2.84 3.42
CA TYR A 95 -18.63 3.11 2.29
C TYR A 95 -17.19 2.73 2.61
N LEU A 96 -16.47 2.21 1.63
CA LEU A 96 -15.04 1.92 1.75
C LEU A 96 -14.28 2.40 0.51
N ALA A 97 -13.30 3.26 0.70
CA ALA A 97 -12.36 3.65 -0.35
C ALA A 97 -11.09 2.80 -0.28
N VAL A 98 -10.55 2.42 -1.44
CA VAL A 98 -9.34 1.61 -1.59
C VAL A 98 -8.24 2.44 -2.26
N GLY A 99 -7.07 2.47 -1.62
CA GLY A 99 -5.86 3.14 -2.12
C GLY A 99 -5.13 2.40 -3.25
N ASN A 100 -3.95 2.90 -3.60
CA ASN A 100 -3.13 2.41 -4.71
C ASN A 100 -1.76 1.86 -4.25
N GLY A 101 -0.87 1.53 -5.19
CA GLY A 101 0.49 1.07 -4.94
C GLY A 101 1.49 1.64 -5.96
N GLY A 102 2.76 1.76 -5.58
CA GLY A 102 3.82 2.37 -6.41
C GLY A 102 3.45 3.77 -6.89
N PHE A 103 3.79 4.12 -8.14
CA PHE A 103 3.34 5.35 -8.80
C PHE A 103 1.86 5.35 -9.18
N ALA A 104 1.08 4.32 -8.80
CA ALA A 104 -0.32 4.17 -9.17
C ALA A 104 -0.52 4.23 -10.70
N GLY A 105 -1.59 4.88 -11.17
CA GLY A 105 -1.90 4.97 -12.60
C GLY A 105 -3.07 4.10 -13.05
N ASN A 106 -3.58 3.25 -12.14
CA ASN A 106 -4.67 2.32 -12.41
C ASN A 106 -5.49 2.04 -11.15
N ILE A 107 -6.77 1.74 -11.37
CA ILE A 107 -7.66 1.17 -10.36
C ILE A 107 -7.23 -0.28 -10.08
N ILE A 108 -7.41 -0.76 -8.84
CA ILE A 108 -7.05 -2.12 -8.42
C ILE A 108 -8.33 -2.91 -8.06
N PRO A 109 -9.03 -3.50 -9.05
CA PRO A 109 -10.29 -4.23 -8.82
C PRO A 109 -10.19 -5.33 -7.77
N GLN A 110 -9.04 -6.01 -7.69
CA GLN A 110 -8.79 -7.11 -6.75
C GLN A 110 -9.04 -6.69 -5.30
N ALA A 111 -8.62 -5.49 -4.93
CA ALA A 111 -8.75 -4.98 -3.57
C ALA A 111 -10.17 -4.47 -3.24
N MET A 112 -11.05 -4.37 -4.25
CA MET A 112 -12.43 -3.93 -4.08
C MET A 112 -13.43 -5.09 -3.92
N ILE A 113 -13.09 -6.31 -4.37
CA ILE A 113 -14.04 -7.44 -4.39
C ILE A 113 -14.43 -7.90 -3.00
N ASP A 114 -13.49 -8.08 -2.08
CA ASP A 114 -13.81 -8.57 -0.73
C ASP A 114 -14.70 -7.57 0.04
N PRO A 115 -14.40 -6.25 0.07
CA PRO A 115 -15.33 -5.27 0.61
C PRO A 115 -16.70 -5.28 -0.08
N LEU A 116 -16.75 -5.40 -1.41
CA LEU A 116 -18.01 -5.50 -2.15
C LEU A 116 -18.83 -6.70 -1.67
N ASN A 117 -18.23 -7.88 -1.61
CA ASN A 117 -18.87 -9.11 -1.18
C ASN A 117 -19.34 -9.05 0.28
N ASN A 118 -18.67 -8.26 1.11
CA ASN A 118 -19.07 -7.97 2.49
C ASN A 118 -20.09 -6.82 2.62
N GLY A 119 -20.65 -6.36 1.50
CA GLY A 119 -21.78 -5.43 1.46
C GLY A 119 -21.41 -3.95 1.50
N TYR A 120 -20.14 -3.59 1.33
CA TYR A 120 -19.72 -2.19 1.26
C TYR A 120 -20.01 -1.61 -0.12
N ALA A 121 -20.46 -0.35 -0.15
CA ALA A 121 -20.29 0.46 -1.36
C ALA A 121 -18.79 0.81 -1.45
N VAL A 122 -18.09 0.29 -2.46
CA VAL A 122 -16.63 0.37 -2.53
C VAL A 122 -16.17 1.22 -3.69
N ALA A 123 -15.15 2.07 -3.49
CA ALA A 123 -14.59 2.89 -4.55
C ALA A 123 -13.06 2.86 -4.57
N SER A 124 -12.48 3.08 -5.76
CA SER A 124 -11.04 3.23 -5.97
C SER A 124 -10.78 4.11 -7.19
N GLY A 125 -9.62 4.78 -7.21
CA GLY A 125 -9.22 5.68 -8.28
C GLY A 125 -7.90 5.29 -8.94
N ASP A 126 -7.56 5.93 -10.06
CA ASP A 126 -6.25 5.78 -10.72
C ASP A 126 -5.16 6.71 -10.17
N SER A 127 -5.48 7.46 -9.10
CA SER A 127 -4.60 8.46 -8.49
C SER A 127 -4.30 9.69 -9.37
N GLY A 128 -5.16 10.00 -10.35
CA GLY A 128 -5.14 11.27 -11.08
C GLY A 128 -4.36 11.25 -12.39
N HIS A 129 -3.75 10.13 -12.73
CA HIS A 129 -3.02 9.96 -13.98
C HIS A 129 -3.11 8.50 -14.44
N PRO A 130 -2.93 8.19 -15.72
CA PRO A 130 -2.83 6.83 -16.21
C PRO A 130 -1.40 6.29 -16.10
N THR A 131 -1.24 4.97 -15.97
CA THR A 131 0.08 4.30 -15.93
C THR A 131 1.00 4.66 -17.11
N SER A 132 0.44 5.02 -18.27
CA SER A 132 1.21 5.47 -19.42
C SER A 132 2.02 6.75 -19.18
N GLU A 133 1.72 7.50 -18.12
CA GLU A 133 2.48 8.69 -17.72
C GLU A 133 3.62 8.39 -16.74
N ASN A 134 3.76 7.16 -16.26
CA ASN A 134 4.77 6.78 -15.26
C ASN A 134 6.19 6.64 -15.85
N GLY A 135 6.33 6.79 -17.17
CA GLY A 135 7.57 6.47 -17.88
C GLY A 135 7.83 4.96 -17.92
N VAL A 136 9.07 4.60 -18.17
CA VAL A 136 9.56 3.22 -18.12
C VAL A 136 10.70 3.10 -17.12
N SER A 137 10.96 1.88 -16.65
CA SER A 137 11.92 1.56 -15.59
C SER A 137 13.39 1.66 -16.03
N GLU A 138 13.82 2.85 -16.44
CA GLU A 138 15.19 3.13 -16.88
C GLU A 138 15.62 4.58 -16.55
N SER A 139 16.92 4.80 -16.48
CA SER A 139 17.48 6.15 -16.34
C SER A 139 17.29 6.93 -17.64
N GLY A 140 16.95 8.21 -17.53
CA GLY A 140 16.63 9.08 -18.66
C GLY A 140 15.19 8.95 -19.14
N SER A 141 14.36 8.14 -18.48
CA SER A 141 12.95 8.00 -18.84
C SER A 141 12.13 9.21 -18.41
N TYR A 142 11.32 9.73 -19.34
CA TYR A 142 10.39 10.82 -19.06
C TYR A 142 9.08 10.28 -18.47
N ALA A 143 8.79 10.67 -17.23
CA ALA A 143 7.56 10.34 -16.52
C ALA A 143 6.67 11.59 -16.42
N ALA A 144 5.74 11.74 -17.38
CA ALA A 144 4.94 12.95 -17.58
C ALA A 144 4.19 13.43 -16.32
N PHE A 145 3.72 12.52 -15.46
CA PHE A 145 2.93 12.91 -14.29
C PHE A 145 3.76 13.72 -13.26
N PHE A 146 5.08 13.51 -13.19
CA PHE A 146 5.97 14.25 -12.30
C PHE A 146 6.16 15.72 -12.71
N HIS A 147 5.86 16.07 -13.96
CA HIS A 147 5.99 17.43 -14.50
C HIS A 147 4.72 18.28 -14.32
N ASP A 148 3.68 17.72 -13.69
CA ASP A 148 2.48 18.44 -13.30
C ASP A 148 2.27 18.33 -11.79
N LYS A 149 2.51 19.44 -11.08
CA LYS A 149 2.33 19.52 -9.61
C LYS A 149 0.94 19.06 -9.16
N SER A 150 -0.11 19.31 -9.95
CA SER A 150 -1.47 18.86 -9.61
C SER A 150 -1.57 17.35 -9.64
N LYS A 151 -0.92 16.68 -10.61
CA LYS A 151 -0.88 15.21 -10.69
C LYS A 151 -0.08 14.62 -9.53
N VAL A 152 1.07 15.20 -9.20
CA VAL A 152 1.90 14.76 -8.06
C VAL A 152 1.12 14.84 -6.74
N LEU A 153 0.46 15.98 -6.45
CA LEU A 153 -0.38 16.14 -5.26
C LEU A 153 -1.59 15.20 -5.29
N THR A 154 -2.22 15.01 -6.45
CA THR A 154 -3.37 14.10 -6.57
C THR A 154 -2.97 12.66 -6.31
N TRP A 155 -1.78 12.25 -6.74
CA TRP A 155 -1.32 10.88 -6.59
C TRP A 155 -1.19 10.46 -5.13
N MET A 156 -0.49 11.24 -4.31
CA MET A 156 -0.26 10.89 -2.92
C MET A 156 -1.35 11.40 -1.97
N ARG A 157 -1.91 12.59 -2.24
CA ARG A 157 -2.71 13.34 -1.26
C ARG A 157 -4.19 13.44 -1.61
N ASP A 158 -4.52 13.90 -2.83
CA ASP A 158 -5.88 14.43 -3.09
C ASP A 158 -6.84 13.43 -3.74
N SER A 159 -6.35 12.42 -4.48
CA SER A 159 -7.20 11.58 -5.34
C SER A 159 -8.37 10.92 -4.62
N ILE A 160 -8.11 10.29 -3.47
CA ILE A 160 -9.14 9.60 -2.69
C ILE A 160 -10.21 10.59 -2.20
N ALA A 161 -9.79 11.76 -1.72
CA ALA A 161 -10.71 12.81 -1.27
C ALA A 161 -11.56 13.35 -2.42
N MET A 162 -10.95 13.57 -3.58
CA MET A 162 -11.61 14.12 -4.76
C MET A 162 -12.79 13.28 -5.25
N PHE A 163 -12.68 11.95 -5.26
CA PHE A 163 -13.79 11.10 -5.70
C PHE A 163 -14.77 10.69 -4.59
N THR A 164 -14.41 10.87 -3.31
CA THR A 164 -15.25 10.42 -2.19
C THR A 164 -16.57 11.20 -2.12
N GLU A 165 -16.58 12.52 -2.29
CA GLU A 165 -17.83 13.30 -2.31
C GLU A 165 -18.76 12.95 -3.49
N PRO A 166 -18.27 12.89 -4.74
CA PRO A 166 -19.06 12.37 -5.85
C PRO A 166 -19.58 10.95 -5.62
N ALA A 167 -18.76 10.06 -5.07
CA ALA A 167 -19.17 8.69 -4.79
C ALA A 167 -20.30 8.63 -3.75
N THR A 168 -20.20 9.37 -2.65
CA THR A 168 -21.24 9.40 -1.61
C THR A 168 -22.55 10.03 -2.09
N ALA A 169 -22.50 11.01 -2.99
CA ALA A 169 -23.69 11.55 -3.64
C ALA A 169 -24.37 10.51 -4.55
N LEU A 170 -23.60 9.74 -5.32
CA LEU A 170 -24.14 8.64 -6.14
C LEU A 170 -24.74 7.53 -5.27
N ILE A 171 -24.11 7.18 -4.14
CA ILE A 171 -24.67 6.27 -3.14
C ILE A 171 -26.02 6.80 -2.63
N ALA A 172 -26.10 8.09 -2.31
CA ALA A 172 -27.35 8.70 -1.84
C ALA A 172 -28.46 8.65 -2.89
N ILE A 173 -28.15 8.86 -4.17
CA ILE A 173 -29.11 8.73 -5.26
C ILE A 173 -29.57 7.27 -5.43
N TYR A 174 -28.64 6.31 -5.33
CA TYR A 174 -28.93 4.90 -5.55
C TYR A 174 -29.74 4.26 -4.40
N TYR A 175 -29.31 4.47 -3.14
CA TYR A 175 -29.95 3.86 -1.96
C TYR A 175 -30.99 4.75 -1.29
N GLY A 176 -30.97 6.06 -1.53
CA GLY A 176 -31.86 7.05 -0.90
C GLY A 176 -31.29 7.71 0.36
N TYR A 177 -30.05 7.39 0.74
CA TYR A 177 -29.36 7.96 1.90
C TYR A 177 -27.83 7.91 1.72
N ARG A 178 -27.10 8.86 2.30
CA ARG A 178 -25.62 8.85 2.34
C ARG A 178 -25.12 7.68 3.22
N PRO A 179 -23.90 7.16 3.01
CA PRO A 179 -23.32 6.17 3.91
C PRO A 179 -23.39 6.62 5.37
N ARG A 180 -23.63 5.68 6.28
CA ARG A 180 -23.64 5.96 7.73
C ARG A 180 -22.24 6.03 8.30
N LYS A 181 -21.30 5.33 7.68
CA LYS A 181 -19.90 5.23 8.05
C LYS A 181 -19.00 5.17 6.83
N MET A 182 -17.86 5.83 6.94
CA MET A 182 -16.87 6.05 5.89
C MET A 182 -15.55 5.40 6.29
N TYR A 183 -15.10 4.42 5.52
CA TYR A 183 -13.84 3.70 5.77
C TYR A 183 -12.85 3.87 4.62
N TYR A 184 -11.57 3.78 4.94
CA TYR A 184 -10.48 3.72 3.97
C TYR A 184 -9.55 2.54 4.28
N ILE A 185 -9.04 1.88 3.24
CA ILE A 185 -7.98 0.88 3.34
C ILE A 185 -6.97 1.06 2.22
N GLY A 186 -5.69 1.02 2.57
CA GLY A 186 -4.61 1.05 1.59
C GLY A 186 -3.34 0.44 2.15
N CYS A 187 -2.50 -0.07 1.26
CA CYS A 187 -1.17 -0.58 1.60
C CYS A 187 -0.09 0.05 0.70
N SER A 188 1.15 0.18 1.18
CA SER A 188 2.25 0.81 0.42
C SER A 188 1.98 2.30 0.20
N THR A 189 1.99 2.77 -1.05
CA THR A 189 1.46 4.09 -1.45
C THR A 189 0.06 4.33 -0.88
N GLY A 190 -0.80 3.32 -0.87
CA GLY A 190 -2.12 3.40 -0.25
C GLY A 190 -2.07 3.60 1.27
N GLY A 191 -1.06 3.06 1.95
CA GLY A 191 -0.82 3.37 3.35
C GLY A 191 -0.38 4.83 3.53
N GLY A 192 0.45 5.35 2.62
CA GLY A 192 0.81 6.77 2.52
C GLY A 192 -0.41 7.68 2.32
N GLN A 193 -1.25 7.37 1.33
CA GLN A 193 -2.53 8.02 1.09
C GLN A 193 -3.44 8.01 2.33
N GLY A 194 -3.40 6.95 3.15
CA GLY A 194 -4.12 6.89 4.42
C GLY A 194 -3.64 7.94 5.43
N PHE A 195 -2.32 8.15 5.54
CA PHE A 195 -1.74 9.24 6.34
C PHE A 195 -2.07 10.61 5.75
N ALA A 196 -2.07 10.75 4.43
CA ALA A 196 -2.47 11.97 3.75
C ALA A 196 -3.93 12.35 4.05
N LEU A 197 -4.83 11.36 4.04
CA LEU A 197 -6.23 11.54 4.40
C LEU A 197 -6.38 12.01 5.85
N ALA A 198 -5.67 11.38 6.80
CA ALA A 198 -5.72 11.81 8.20
C ALA A 198 -5.19 13.24 8.41
N GLN A 199 -4.16 13.65 7.68
CA GLN A 199 -3.51 14.96 7.83
C GLN A 199 -4.27 16.09 7.14
N HIS A 200 -4.71 15.87 5.90
CA HIS A 200 -5.26 16.92 5.03
C HIS A 200 -6.79 16.88 4.93
N TYR A 201 -7.40 15.74 5.22
CA TYR A 201 -8.85 15.52 5.14
C TYR A 201 -9.41 14.86 6.42
N PRO A 202 -9.11 15.41 7.62
CA PRO A 202 -9.29 14.72 8.90
C PRO A 202 -10.73 14.30 9.24
N SER A 203 -11.73 14.88 8.59
CA SER A 203 -13.15 14.59 8.83
C SER A 203 -13.80 13.70 7.76
N LEU A 204 -13.05 13.31 6.72
CA LEU A 204 -13.61 12.62 5.56
C LEU A 204 -13.92 11.14 5.84
N PHE A 205 -13.14 10.49 6.69
CA PHE A 205 -13.26 9.08 7.03
C PHE A 205 -13.37 8.88 8.53
N ASP A 206 -14.34 8.06 8.96
CA ASP A 206 -14.47 7.64 10.36
C ASP A 206 -13.35 6.65 10.75
N GLY A 207 -12.88 5.84 9.79
CA GLY A 207 -11.88 4.80 10.01
C GLY A 207 -10.89 4.65 8.86
N ILE A 208 -9.60 4.53 9.16
CA ILE A 208 -8.49 4.38 8.20
C ILE A 208 -7.66 3.15 8.54
N ILE A 209 -7.43 2.26 7.57
CA ILE A 209 -6.38 1.24 7.62
C ILE A 209 -5.24 1.69 6.70
N ALA A 210 -4.06 1.89 7.28
CA ALA A 210 -2.85 2.22 6.55
C ALA A 210 -1.79 1.13 6.78
N SER A 211 -1.71 0.19 5.85
CA SER A 211 -0.76 -0.93 5.91
C SER A 211 0.55 -0.59 5.20
N CYS A 212 1.68 -1.06 5.72
CA CYS A 212 3.04 -0.82 5.21
C CYS A 212 3.20 0.59 4.62
N PRO A 213 3.02 1.66 5.42
CA PRO A 213 2.75 2.99 4.88
C PRO A 213 3.98 3.62 4.25
N ALA A 214 3.86 3.99 2.97
CA ALA A 214 4.86 4.76 2.24
C ALA A 214 4.69 6.28 2.47
N ASN A 215 4.43 6.70 3.72
CA ASN A 215 4.15 8.10 4.04
C ASN A 215 5.40 8.99 4.13
N TRP A 216 6.60 8.41 4.20
CA TRP A 216 7.87 9.10 3.97
C TRP A 216 8.46 8.69 2.63
N TYR A 217 7.69 8.92 1.56
CA TYR A 217 7.91 8.36 0.25
C TYR A 217 9.29 8.71 -0.31
N THR A 218 9.72 9.98 -0.17
CA THR A 218 11.01 10.43 -0.70
C THR A 218 12.20 9.71 -0.04
N HIS A 219 12.15 9.46 1.27
CA HIS A 219 13.23 8.79 1.99
C HIS A 219 13.26 7.27 1.76
N ILE A 220 12.12 6.67 1.38
CA ILE A 220 12.10 5.31 0.81
C ILE A 220 12.87 5.29 -0.51
N MET A 221 12.68 6.30 -1.38
CA MET A 221 13.42 6.39 -2.64
C MET A 221 14.93 6.53 -2.42
N ILE A 222 15.34 7.32 -1.41
CA ILE A 222 16.74 7.44 -0.99
C ILE A 222 17.26 6.08 -0.51
N SER A 223 16.48 5.32 0.26
CA SER A 223 16.85 3.97 0.72
C SER A 223 17.04 2.98 -0.44
N PHE A 224 16.13 2.96 -1.42
CA PHE A 224 16.27 2.12 -2.62
C PHE A 224 17.55 2.45 -3.40
N LEU A 225 17.86 3.74 -3.58
CA LEU A 225 19.09 4.14 -4.23
C LEU A 225 20.33 3.71 -3.43
N TRP A 226 20.30 3.87 -2.10
CA TRP A 226 21.38 3.48 -1.20
C TRP A 226 21.71 1.99 -1.30
N ASN A 227 20.67 1.16 -1.31
CA ASN A 227 20.79 -0.30 -1.39
C ASN A 227 21.39 -0.74 -2.74
N ALA A 228 20.92 -0.13 -3.84
CA ALA A 228 21.44 -0.41 -5.17
C ALA A 228 22.91 0.02 -5.33
N LEU A 229 23.27 1.24 -4.94
CA LEU A 229 24.65 1.74 -5.04
C LEU A 229 25.61 0.99 -4.11
N SER A 230 25.12 0.55 -2.94
CA SER A 230 25.91 -0.30 -2.04
C SER A 230 26.22 -1.66 -2.66
N SER A 231 25.25 -2.25 -3.36
CA SER A 231 25.37 -3.56 -4.01
C SER A 231 26.16 -3.52 -5.31
N ALA A 232 26.22 -2.36 -5.96
CA ALA A 232 27.02 -2.13 -7.17
C ALA A 232 28.54 -2.06 -6.91
N ASN A 233 28.98 -1.99 -5.65
CA ASN A 233 30.40 -2.05 -5.30
C ASN A 233 31.00 -3.40 -5.69
N SER A 234 32.28 -3.41 -6.06
CA SER A 234 32.97 -4.62 -6.53
C SER A 234 32.87 -5.76 -5.51
N GLY A 235 32.24 -6.87 -5.92
CA GLY A 235 32.04 -8.06 -5.10
C GLY A 235 30.99 -7.94 -3.99
N ALA A 236 30.25 -6.82 -3.90
CA ALA A 236 29.28 -6.57 -2.82
C ALA A 236 27.90 -7.19 -3.06
N PHE A 237 27.56 -7.49 -4.32
CA PHE A 237 26.28 -8.07 -4.71
C PHE A 237 26.02 -9.40 -3.99
N LEU A 238 24.78 -9.57 -3.53
CA LEU A 238 24.31 -10.75 -2.81
C LEU A 238 23.47 -11.60 -3.76
N PRO A 239 23.99 -12.73 -4.27
CA PRO A 239 23.17 -13.70 -4.98
C PRO A 239 22.12 -14.33 -4.05
N GLN A 240 21.09 -14.95 -4.64
CA GLN A 240 19.95 -15.45 -3.87
C GLN A 240 20.36 -16.46 -2.79
N ASP A 241 21.32 -17.34 -3.08
CA ASP A 241 21.82 -18.33 -2.13
C ASP A 241 22.58 -17.70 -0.95
N ALA A 242 23.22 -16.54 -1.15
CA ALA A 242 23.78 -15.74 -0.05
C ALA A 242 22.68 -15.12 0.82
N LEU A 243 21.63 -14.57 0.21
CA LEU A 243 20.47 -14.04 0.94
C LEU A 243 19.75 -15.12 1.76
N ASP A 244 19.63 -16.32 1.18
CA ASP A 244 19.06 -17.49 1.87
C ASP A 244 19.92 -17.94 3.05
N LEU A 245 21.25 -17.95 2.88
CA LEU A 245 22.20 -18.25 3.96
C LEU A 245 22.09 -17.24 5.10
N ILE A 246 22.00 -15.94 4.79
CA ILE A 246 21.87 -14.88 5.80
C ILE A 246 20.58 -15.07 6.58
N THR A 247 19.44 -15.16 5.90
CA THR A 247 18.13 -15.34 6.56
C THR A 247 18.12 -16.59 7.43
N LYS A 248 18.67 -17.71 6.92
CA LYS A 248 18.77 -18.94 7.69
C LYS A 248 19.58 -18.73 8.97
N SER A 249 20.73 -18.05 8.90
CA SER A 249 21.63 -17.86 10.03
C SER A 249 21.05 -16.91 11.08
N VAL A 250 20.36 -15.86 10.62
CA VAL A 250 19.58 -14.95 11.47
C VAL A 250 18.52 -15.75 12.25
N LEU A 251 17.71 -16.54 11.57
CA LEU A 251 16.68 -17.36 12.21
C LEU A 251 17.29 -18.41 13.15
N ASP A 252 18.39 -19.06 12.78
CA ASP A 252 19.08 -20.03 13.65
C ASP A 252 19.54 -19.40 14.97
N GLN A 253 19.88 -18.11 14.98
CA GLN A 253 20.26 -17.40 16.20
C GLN A 253 19.05 -16.86 16.98
N CYS A 254 18.02 -16.37 16.28
CA CYS A 254 17.05 -15.44 16.87
C CYS A 254 15.60 -15.93 16.94
N ASP A 255 15.23 -17.00 16.23
CA ASP A 255 13.87 -17.59 16.22
C ASP A 255 13.38 -17.87 17.66
N ALA A 256 14.19 -18.56 18.46
CA ALA A 256 13.85 -18.90 19.85
C ALA A 256 13.69 -17.72 20.83
N HIS A 257 13.94 -16.47 20.43
CA HIS A 257 13.90 -15.30 21.34
C HIS A 257 12.49 -14.95 21.84
N ASP A 258 11.45 -15.35 21.10
CA ASP A 258 10.05 -15.19 21.50
C ASP A 258 9.49 -16.42 22.23
N GLY A 259 10.32 -17.46 22.44
CA GLY A 259 9.95 -18.70 23.11
C GLY A 259 9.36 -19.76 22.18
N GLN A 260 9.25 -19.48 20.87
CA GLN A 260 8.83 -20.43 19.85
C GLN A 260 9.99 -20.75 18.91
N VAL A 261 9.94 -21.90 18.26
CA VAL A 261 10.90 -22.28 17.21
C VAL A 261 10.09 -22.65 15.99
N ASP A 262 9.65 -21.63 15.28
CA ASP A 262 8.71 -21.73 14.16
C ASP A 262 9.30 -21.19 12.85
N ARG A 263 10.56 -20.74 12.88
CA ARG A 263 11.29 -20.12 11.76
C ARG A 263 10.71 -18.76 11.38
N VAL A 264 10.15 -18.04 12.34
CA VAL A 264 9.69 -16.65 12.21
C VAL A 264 10.41 -15.81 13.26
N LEU A 265 10.56 -14.52 12.99
CA LEU A 265 10.96 -13.56 14.03
C LEU A 265 9.73 -12.79 14.47
N ALA A 266 9.21 -13.04 15.68
CA ALA A 266 8.08 -12.26 16.21
C ALA A 266 8.43 -10.77 16.41
N ASP A 267 9.68 -10.50 16.82
CA ASP A 267 10.24 -9.16 16.93
C ASP A 267 11.73 -9.15 16.53
N PRO A 268 12.04 -8.86 15.25
CA PRO A 268 13.40 -8.71 14.75
C PRO A 268 14.27 -7.71 15.53
N SER A 269 13.69 -6.70 16.19
CA SER A 269 14.46 -5.69 16.92
C SER A 269 15.19 -6.25 18.16
N ARG A 270 14.77 -7.43 18.63
CA ARG A 270 15.39 -8.16 19.76
C ARG A 270 16.50 -9.11 19.32
N CYS A 271 16.73 -9.25 18.02
CA CYS A 271 17.82 -10.05 17.47
C CYS A 271 19.11 -9.22 17.44
N ASN A 272 20.22 -9.80 17.87
CA ASN A 272 21.55 -9.16 17.83
C ASN A 272 22.52 -9.99 16.98
N PHE A 273 22.07 -10.38 15.78
CA PHE A 273 22.86 -11.15 14.83
C PHE A 273 24.01 -10.30 14.26
N ASP A 274 25.26 -10.76 14.40
CA ASP A 274 26.41 -10.14 13.74
C ASP A 274 26.73 -10.85 12.43
N ILE A 275 26.50 -10.16 11.32
CA ILE A 275 26.78 -10.66 9.98
C ILE A 275 28.25 -11.02 9.73
N ALA A 276 29.20 -10.47 10.50
CA ALA A 276 30.60 -10.89 10.37
C ALA A 276 30.85 -12.35 10.75
N THR A 277 29.93 -12.99 11.48
CA THR A 277 29.99 -14.43 11.74
C THR A 277 29.91 -15.27 10.47
N LEU A 278 29.35 -14.73 9.39
CA LEU A 278 29.29 -15.39 8.07
C LEU A 278 30.47 -15.05 7.17
N GLN A 279 31.41 -14.20 7.59
CA GLN A 279 32.53 -13.82 6.72
C GLN A 279 33.47 -15.01 6.46
N CYS A 280 33.91 -15.18 5.22
CA CYS A 280 34.88 -16.21 4.87
C CYS A 280 36.20 -16.06 5.64
N THR A 281 36.71 -17.19 6.13
CA THR A 281 38.07 -17.27 6.69
C THR A 281 39.13 -17.29 5.56
N PRO A 282 40.42 -16.99 5.84
CA PRO A 282 41.46 -16.82 4.81
C PRO A 282 41.71 -17.99 3.83
N CYS A 283 41.12 -19.18 4.06
CA CYS A 283 41.25 -20.33 3.17
C CYS A 283 39.89 -20.97 2.82
N GLN A 284 38.79 -20.31 3.15
CA GLN A 284 37.44 -20.81 2.85
C GLN A 284 36.97 -20.23 1.52
N ALA A 285 36.68 -21.10 0.55
CA ALA A 285 36.05 -20.68 -0.69
C ALA A 285 34.63 -20.16 -0.40
N PRO A 286 34.25 -18.96 -0.89
CA PRO A 286 32.91 -18.42 -0.68
C PRO A 286 31.82 -19.27 -1.33
N ILE A 287 32.15 -19.95 -2.42
CA ILE A 287 31.24 -20.80 -3.18
C ILE A 287 31.82 -22.21 -3.28
N VAL A 288 31.03 -23.21 -2.92
CA VAL A 288 31.35 -24.64 -3.09
C VAL A 288 30.14 -25.33 -3.71
N ASN A 289 30.33 -26.10 -4.78
CA ASN A 289 29.24 -26.78 -5.51
C ASN A 289 28.06 -25.86 -5.88
N ASN A 290 28.38 -24.66 -6.39
CA ASN A 290 27.40 -23.61 -6.74
C ASN A 290 26.50 -23.17 -5.58
N LYS A 291 26.98 -23.28 -4.33
CA LYS A 291 26.30 -22.75 -3.15
C LYS A 291 27.22 -21.85 -2.34
N THR A 292 26.68 -20.74 -1.87
CA THR A 292 27.35 -19.83 -0.94
C THR A 292 27.55 -20.52 0.41
N MET A 293 28.81 -20.60 0.84
CA MET A 293 29.23 -21.20 2.11
C MET A 293 29.57 -20.14 3.17
N CYS A 294 30.02 -18.97 2.73
CA CYS A 294 30.36 -17.80 3.54
C CYS A 294 30.32 -16.56 2.67
N LEU A 295 30.25 -15.39 3.30
CA LEU A 295 30.21 -14.09 2.63
C LEU A 295 31.61 -13.51 2.48
N THR A 296 31.87 -12.92 1.33
CA THR A 296 33.07 -12.10 1.14
C THR A 296 32.99 -10.83 2.00
N LYS A 297 34.14 -10.19 2.27
CA LYS A 297 34.17 -8.94 3.03
C LYS A 297 33.27 -7.84 2.42
N PRO A 298 33.28 -7.59 1.09
CA PRO A 298 32.34 -6.64 0.48
C PRO A 298 30.86 -6.99 0.68
N GLN A 299 30.49 -8.28 0.65
CA GLN A 299 29.12 -8.73 0.92
C GLN A 299 28.71 -8.48 2.37
N VAL A 300 29.58 -8.78 3.34
CA VAL A 300 29.34 -8.49 4.76
C VAL A 300 29.13 -6.99 4.98
N GLU A 301 29.98 -6.15 4.37
CA GLU A 301 29.84 -4.69 4.43
C GLU A 301 28.54 -4.20 3.77
N ASN A 302 28.13 -4.80 2.65
CA ASN A 302 26.87 -4.47 1.99
C ASN A 302 25.66 -4.78 2.88
N VAL A 303 25.61 -5.97 3.48
CA VAL A 303 24.54 -6.36 4.40
C VAL A 303 24.47 -5.42 5.61
N ARG A 304 25.62 -5.00 6.17
CA ARG A 304 25.65 -3.99 7.24
C ARG A 304 25.02 -2.66 6.81
N LYS A 305 25.24 -2.24 5.56
CA LYS A 305 24.61 -1.02 5.01
C LYS A 305 23.10 -1.16 4.84
N PHE A 306 22.61 -2.34 4.45
CA PHE A 306 21.17 -2.62 4.35
C PHE A 306 20.48 -2.58 5.72
N TYR A 307 21.06 -3.25 6.73
CA TYR A 307 20.51 -3.23 8.09
C TYR A 307 20.60 -1.86 8.77
N LYS A 308 21.61 -1.05 8.45
CA LYS A 308 21.78 0.29 9.01
C LYS A 308 20.89 1.34 8.33
N GLY A 309 20.70 1.22 7.02
CA GLY A 309 20.04 2.24 6.20
C GLY A 309 20.97 3.41 5.82
N PRO A 310 20.50 4.31 4.93
CA PRO A 310 21.23 5.49 4.51
C PRO A 310 21.42 6.49 5.65
N ALA A 311 22.52 7.23 5.63
CA ALA A 311 22.83 8.28 6.58
C ALA A 311 23.46 9.49 5.88
N ASN A 312 23.21 10.68 6.43
CA ASN A 312 23.82 11.90 5.96
C ASN A 312 25.34 11.84 6.15
N THR A 313 26.10 12.07 5.08
CA THR A 313 27.57 11.92 5.07
C THR A 313 28.31 13.00 5.86
N VAL A 314 27.67 14.14 6.13
CA VAL A 314 28.24 15.26 6.90
C VAL A 314 27.87 15.14 8.38
N THR A 315 26.59 14.93 8.69
CA THR A 315 26.08 14.95 10.07
C THR A 315 26.05 13.57 10.73
N GLY A 316 26.11 12.49 9.94
CA GLY A 316 25.95 11.12 10.41
C GLY A 316 24.52 10.74 10.80
N GLN A 317 23.55 11.65 10.64
CA GLN A 317 22.14 11.39 10.99
C GLN A 317 21.52 10.35 10.06
N PRO A 318 20.75 9.37 10.57
CA PRO A 318 20.01 8.43 9.74
C PRO A 318 19.02 9.17 8.82
N LEU A 319 19.00 8.81 7.55
CA LEU A 319 18.04 9.35 6.57
C LEU A 319 16.79 8.48 6.52
N TYR A 320 16.94 7.17 6.54
CA TYR A 320 15.81 6.24 6.63
C TYR A 320 16.28 4.99 7.38
N PRO A 321 15.41 4.30 8.14
CA PRO A 321 15.83 3.09 8.83
C PRO A 321 16.26 2.01 7.84
N GLY A 322 17.15 1.12 8.27
CA GLY A 322 17.54 -0.04 7.48
C GLY A 322 16.48 -1.15 7.46
N LEU A 323 16.67 -2.11 6.56
CA LEU A 323 15.75 -3.23 6.42
C LEU A 323 15.86 -4.18 7.63
N PRO A 324 14.75 -4.79 8.07
CA PRO A 324 14.73 -5.62 9.28
C PRO A 324 15.35 -7.01 9.03
N PHE A 325 15.83 -7.63 10.12
CA PHE A 325 16.20 -9.04 10.11
C PHE A 325 15.01 -9.91 9.67
N GLY A 326 15.28 -10.95 8.88
CA GLY A 326 14.27 -11.85 8.32
C GLY A 326 13.72 -11.44 6.96
N SER A 327 14.03 -10.24 6.47
CA SER A 327 13.59 -9.79 5.12
C SER A 327 14.56 -10.18 3.99
N GLU A 328 15.70 -10.79 4.31
CA GLU A 328 16.86 -10.83 3.41
C GLU A 328 16.61 -11.67 2.15
N ARG A 329 15.88 -12.78 2.25
CA ARG A 329 15.51 -13.61 1.08
C ARG A 329 14.86 -12.80 -0.05
N ALA A 330 14.21 -11.69 0.26
CA ALA A 330 13.46 -10.89 -0.71
C ALA A 330 14.20 -9.59 -1.13
N TRP A 331 15.47 -9.43 -0.77
CA TRP A 331 16.25 -8.23 -1.12
C TRP A 331 16.73 -8.16 -2.58
N MET A 332 16.39 -9.13 -3.43
CA MET A 332 16.83 -9.10 -4.83
C MET A 332 16.34 -7.85 -5.58
N GLY A 333 15.12 -7.39 -5.29
CA GLY A 333 14.56 -6.16 -5.86
C GLY A 333 15.33 -4.89 -5.43
N GLN A 334 15.77 -4.84 -4.17
CA GLN A 334 16.56 -3.74 -3.59
C GLN A 334 17.89 -3.54 -4.33
N GLN A 335 18.52 -4.64 -4.77
CA GLN A 335 19.81 -4.58 -5.45
C GLN A 335 19.69 -4.24 -6.94
N ASN A 336 18.59 -4.64 -7.60
CA ASN A 336 18.52 -4.67 -9.07
C ASN A 336 17.55 -3.68 -9.71
N SER A 337 16.36 -3.48 -9.13
CA SER A 337 15.25 -2.90 -9.89
C SER A 337 14.54 -1.74 -9.22
N LEU A 338 14.42 -1.74 -7.89
CA LEU A 338 13.59 -0.74 -7.19
C LEU A 338 14.08 0.69 -7.43
N TYR A 339 15.40 0.90 -7.47
CA TYR A 339 15.96 2.22 -7.72
C TYR A 339 15.67 2.72 -9.14
N LEU A 340 15.68 1.86 -10.17
CA LEU A 340 15.31 2.23 -11.54
C LEU A 340 13.80 2.42 -11.71
N ASN A 341 13.00 1.67 -10.94
CA ASN A 341 11.54 1.78 -10.99
C ASN A 341 11.04 3.06 -10.31
N PHE A 342 11.70 3.50 -9.24
CA PHE A 342 11.14 4.54 -8.38
C PHE A 342 12.12 5.68 -8.03
N SER A 343 13.34 5.37 -7.58
CA SER A 343 14.29 6.42 -7.16
C SER A 343 14.73 7.31 -8.31
N VAL A 344 15.26 6.70 -9.38
CA VAL A 344 15.82 7.41 -10.52
C VAL A 344 14.75 8.23 -11.25
N PRO A 345 13.55 7.69 -11.56
CA PRO A 345 12.48 8.49 -12.15
C PRO A 345 12.09 9.69 -11.27
N LEU A 346 11.95 9.51 -9.95
CA LEU A 346 11.60 10.61 -9.04
C LEU A 346 12.71 11.67 -9.00
N PHE A 347 13.97 11.26 -8.92
CA PHE A 347 15.09 12.21 -8.90
C PHE A 347 15.21 12.98 -10.22
N GLN A 348 15.18 12.28 -11.35
CA GLN A 348 15.35 12.90 -12.66
C GLN A 348 14.15 13.74 -13.10
N ASN A 349 12.92 13.30 -12.84
CA ASN A 349 11.72 14.00 -13.33
C ASN A 349 11.15 15.03 -12.36
N LEU A 350 11.16 14.77 -11.05
CA LEU A 350 10.53 15.65 -10.05
C LEU A 350 11.54 16.51 -9.31
N VAL A 351 12.63 15.92 -8.80
CA VAL A 351 13.56 16.61 -7.91
C VAL A 351 14.49 17.54 -8.68
N PHE A 352 15.25 16.99 -9.62
CA PHE A 352 16.23 17.75 -10.39
C PHE A 352 15.68 18.31 -11.70
N ASN A 353 14.58 17.73 -12.19
CA ASN A 353 13.99 18.06 -13.49
C ASN A 353 15.06 18.05 -14.60
N ASP A 354 15.89 17.01 -14.58
CA ASP A 354 17.03 16.78 -15.44
C ASP A 354 17.15 15.27 -15.68
N LEU A 355 16.82 14.84 -16.91
CA LEU A 355 16.88 13.43 -17.31
C LEU A 355 18.31 12.90 -17.42
N ASP A 356 19.31 13.78 -17.51
CA ASP A 356 20.73 13.43 -17.56
C ASP A 356 21.38 13.42 -16.17
N TYR A 357 20.64 13.77 -15.10
CA TYR A 357 21.16 13.74 -13.73
C TYR A 357 21.72 12.35 -13.39
N ASN A 358 22.99 12.32 -12.98
CA ASN A 358 23.71 11.11 -12.66
C ASN A 358 23.44 10.67 -11.21
N TYR A 359 22.46 9.79 -11.03
CA TYR A 359 22.11 9.22 -9.72
C TYR A 359 23.26 8.46 -9.03
N LYS A 360 24.31 8.04 -9.75
CA LYS A 360 25.45 7.32 -9.14
C LYS A 360 26.35 8.25 -8.33
N SER A 361 26.25 9.55 -8.54
CA SER A 361 26.96 10.58 -7.78
C SER A 361 26.06 11.31 -6.77
N PHE A 362 24.94 10.70 -6.38
CA PHE A 362 24.01 11.27 -5.40
C PHE A 362 24.74 11.68 -4.10
N ASP A 363 24.61 12.95 -3.73
CA ASP A 363 25.19 13.51 -2.52
C ASP A 363 24.25 13.25 -1.32
N TRP A 364 24.64 12.32 -0.45
CA TRP A 364 23.87 11.93 0.74
C TRP A 364 23.68 13.05 1.79
N SER A 365 24.15 14.26 1.54
CA SER A 365 23.78 15.45 2.30
C SER A 365 23.05 16.46 1.42
N ALA A 366 23.73 17.02 0.41
CA ALA A 366 23.21 18.15 -0.35
C ALA A 366 22.00 17.77 -1.23
N ASP A 367 22.01 16.58 -1.86
CA ASP A 367 20.90 16.15 -2.72
C ASP A 367 19.67 15.77 -1.88
N VAL A 368 19.87 15.25 -0.67
CA VAL A 368 18.78 14.99 0.29
C VAL A 368 18.03 16.28 0.62
N ASP A 369 18.75 17.38 0.91
CA ASP A 369 18.13 18.68 1.17
C ASP A 369 17.30 19.19 -0.03
N VAL A 370 17.70 18.85 -1.26
CA VAL A 370 16.98 19.18 -2.48
C VAL A 370 15.72 18.30 -2.61
N VAL A 371 15.84 17.00 -2.35
CA VAL A 371 14.73 16.03 -2.34
C VAL A 371 13.63 16.48 -1.37
N ASP A 372 13.99 16.82 -0.13
CA ASP A 372 13.04 17.23 0.91
C ASP A 372 12.29 18.50 0.51
N ARG A 373 13.03 19.48 -0.02
CA ARG A 373 12.47 20.77 -0.42
C ARG A 373 11.51 20.64 -1.61
N LEU A 374 11.90 19.89 -2.65
CA LEU A 374 11.20 19.89 -3.94
C LEU A 374 10.17 18.77 -4.08
N ALA A 375 10.45 17.58 -3.55
CA ALA A 375 9.52 16.45 -3.57
C ALA A 375 8.84 16.24 -2.21
N GLY A 376 9.58 16.33 -1.10
CA GLY A 376 9.03 15.99 0.22
C GLY A 376 7.81 16.82 0.60
N THR A 377 7.82 18.12 0.28
CA THR A 377 6.67 19.02 0.49
C THR A 377 5.40 18.66 -0.31
N LEU A 378 5.49 17.73 -1.26
CA LEU A 378 4.39 17.31 -2.13
C LEU A 378 3.88 15.90 -1.82
N ILE A 379 4.74 14.99 -1.36
CA ILE A 379 4.43 13.54 -1.29
C ILE A 379 4.84 12.87 0.02
N ASP A 380 5.35 13.62 1.01
CA ASP A 380 5.59 13.09 2.35
C ASP A 380 4.50 13.57 3.32
N ASP A 381 3.84 12.60 3.95
CA ASP A 381 2.77 12.78 4.94
C ASP A 381 3.25 12.24 6.29
N ILE A 382 4.28 12.90 6.84
CA ILE A 382 4.99 12.47 8.07
C ILE A 382 4.70 13.34 9.30
N SER A 383 3.68 14.20 9.25
CA SER A 383 3.33 15.05 10.40
C SER A 383 3.14 14.22 11.67
N PRO A 384 3.71 14.63 12.82
CA PRO A 384 3.41 14.03 14.10
C PRO A 384 2.12 14.57 14.74
N ASP A 385 1.46 15.55 14.12
CA ASP A 385 0.20 16.11 14.59
C ASP A 385 -0.97 15.56 13.78
N LEU A 386 -1.79 14.73 14.42
CA LEU A 386 -3.06 14.20 13.91
C LEU A 386 -4.25 14.63 14.79
N GLU A 387 -4.12 15.74 15.52
CA GLU A 387 -5.14 16.15 16.49
C GLU A 387 -6.48 16.53 15.84
N GLU A 388 -6.47 17.08 14.63
CA GLU A 388 -7.72 17.37 13.90
C GLU A 388 -8.45 16.08 13.50
N PHE A 389 -7.72 15.04 13.08
CA PHE A 389 -8.29 13.72 12.80
C PHE A 389 -8.88 13.10 14.08
N ARG A 390 -8.15 13.19 15.20
CA ARG A 390 -8.64 12.75 16.51
C ARG A 390 -9.91 13.50 16.95
N LYS A 391 -9.92 14.83 16.82
CA LYS A 391 -11.08 15.69 17.17
C LYS A 391 -12.30 15.41 16.29
N ALA A 392 -12.08 15.07 15.02
CA ALA A 392 -13.14 14.61 14.11
C ALA A 392 -13.69 13.23 14.49
N GLY A 393 -13.07 12.52 15.44
CA GLY A 393 -13.50 11.21 15.91
C GLY A 393 -12.90 10.03 15.14
N GLY A 394 -11.99 10.31 14.19
CA GLY A 394 -11.37 9.31 13.33
C GLY A 394 -10.60 8.25 14.11
N LYS A 395 -10.58 7.02 13.58
CA LYS A 395 -9.82 5.87 14.10
C LYS A 395 -8.87 5.35 13.03
N MET A 396 -7.65 5.01 13.41
CA MET A 396 -6.61 4.56 12.49
C MET A 396 -5.95 3.28 13.01
N ILE A 397 -5.99 2.23 12.19
CA ILE A 397 -5.16 1.04 12.39
C ILE A 397 -4.03 1.09 11.36
N VAL A 398 -2.80 1.05 11.84
CA VAL A 398 -1.60 0.88 11.02
C VAL A 398 -1.12 -0.54 11.18
N THR A 399 -0.79 -1.20 10.08
CA THR A 399 -0.13 -2.51 10.12
C THR A 399 1.20 -2.43 9.38
N GLN A 400 2.22 -3.12 9.88
CA GLN A 400 3.53 -3.19 9.24
C GLN A 400 4.07 -4.61 9.30
N ALA A 401 4.49 -5.14 8.17
CA ALA A 401 5.16 -6.42 8.07
C ALA A 401 6.59 -6.33 8.65
N TRP A 402 6.97 -7.28 9.49
CA TRP A 402 8.33 -7.38 10.05
C TRP A 402 9.36 -7.88 9.04
N ALA A 403 8.95 -8.68 8.05
CA ALA A 403 9.84 -9.12 6.97
C ALA A 403 9.58 -8.33 5.67
N ASP A 404 9.05 -7.10 5.78
CA ASP A 404 8.89 -6.17 4.66
C ASP A 404 10.25 -5.87 4.03
N GLU A 405 10.40 -6.32 2.79
CA GLU A 405 11.61 -6.22 2.00
C GLU A 405 11.74 -4.90 1.24
N LEU A 406 10.68 -4.09 1.22
CA LEU A 406 10.63 -2.80 0.53
C LEU A 406 10.78 -1.66 1.54
N LEU A 407 9.91 -1.63 2.55
CA LEU A 407 9.83 -0.54 3.51
C LEU A 407 10.36 -1.00 4.86
N ALA A 408 11.20 -0.17 5.48
CA ALA A 408 11.81 -0.50 6.76
C ALA A 408 10.74 -0.54 7.86
N ALA A 409 10.54 -1.73 8.45
CA ALA A 409 9.53 -1.95 9.50
C ALA A 409 9.70 -1.05 10.74
N GLN A 410 10.92 -0.52 10.95
CA GLN A 410 11.22 0.41 12.03
C GLN A 410 10.57 1.80 11.84
N TRP A 411 10.26 2.22 10.60
CA TRP A 411 9.72 3.55 10.34
C TRP A 411 8.36 3.80 11.01
N PRO A 412 7.32 2.94 10.84
CA PRO A 412 6.04 3.13 11.53
C PRO A 412 6.16 3.18 13.06
N ILE A 413 7.12 2.44 13.64
CA ILE A 413 7.41 2.49 15.08
C ILE A 413 7.96 3.88 15.45
N GLN A 414 8.96 4.37 14.72
CA GLN A 414 9.54 5.71 14.96
C GLN A 414 8.49 6.82 14.78
N HIS A 415 7.64 6.72 13.76
CA HIS A 415 6.59 7.71 13.51
C HIS A 415 5.50 7.68 14.60
N ARG A 416 5.10 6.50 15.06
CA ARG A 416 4.21 6.34 16.23
C ARG A 416 4.77 7.02 17.47
N GLU A 417 6.06 6.86 17.77
CA GLU A 417 6.65 7.53 18.93
C GLU A 417 6.67 9.06 18.75
N ARG A 418 6.87 9.57 17.53
CA ARG A 418 6.72 11.00 17.24
C ARG A 418 5.27 11.48 17.46
N LEU A 419 4.26 10.74 16.96
CA LEU A 419 2.84 11.03 17.23
C LEU A 419 2.56 11.07 18.74
N ARG A 420 3.16 10.15 19.51
CA ARG A 420 3.02 10.09 20.96
C ARG A 420 3.59 11.32 21.66
N THR A 421 4.65 11.93 21.15
CA THR A 421 5.18 13.18 21.72
C THR A 421 4.21 14.35 21.65
N VAL A 422 3.27 14.32 20.68
CA VAL A 422 2.24 15.35 20.49
C VAL A 422 0.95 14.99 21.22
N SER A 423 0.41 13.79 20.97
CA SER A 423 -0.90 13.37 21.50
C SER A 423 -0.84 12.78 22.91
N GLY A 424 0.35 12.45 23.44
CA GLY A 424 0.50 11.75 24.71
C GLY A 424 -0.28 10.43 24.74
N ASP A 425 -0.90 10.13 25.88
CA ASP A 425 -1.72 8.91 26.04
C ASP A 425 -3.01 8.93 25.22
N ALA A 426 -3.43 10.10 24.71
CA ALA A 426 -4.60 10.20 23.84
C ALA A 426 -4.38 9.45 22.52
N LEU A 427 -3.13 9.19 22.12
CA LEU A 427 -2.80 8.41 20.92
C LEU A 427 -3.54 7.08 20.87
N GLU A 428 -3.57 6.33 21.97
CA GLU A 428 -4.20 5.01 22.07
C GLU A 428 -5.73 5.04 21.89
N THR A 429 -6.34 6.23 21.93
CA THR A 429 -7.79 6.40 21.73
C THR A 429 -8.20 6.48 20.27
N PHE A 430 -7.25 6.67 19.35
CA PHE A 430 -7.53 6.86 17.93
C PHE A 430 -6.52 6.23 16.97
N PHE A 431 -5.33 5.82 17.43
CA PHE A 431 -4.29 5.22 16.61
C PHE A 431 -3.80 3.92 17.23
N SER A 432 -3.70 2.85 16.43
CA SER A 432 -3.16 1.56 16.86
C SER A 432 -2.22 0.99 15.80
N LEU A 433 -1.00 0.62 16.19
CA LEU A 433 -0.01 -0.02 15.31
C LEU A 433 0.07 -1.52 15.61
N PHE A 434 0.00 -2.37 14.59
CA PHE A 434 0.24 -3.81 14.68
C PHE A 434 1.42 -4.20 13.80
N MET A 435 2.40 -4.88 14.40
CA MET A 435 3.52 -5.46 13.67
C MET A 435 3.18 -6.91 13.32
N ILE A 436 3.44 -7.33 12.09
CA ILE A 436 3.08 -8.65 11.58
C ILE A 436 4.35 -9.49 11.36
N PRO A 437 4.62 -10.49 12.22
CA PRO A 437 5.77 -11.39 12.08
C PRO A 437 5.76 -12.12 10.73
N GLY A 438 6.91 -12.21 10.06
CA GLY A 438 7.12 -13.01 8.85
C GLY A 438 6.32 -12.62 7.59
N ALA A 439 5.36 -11.69 7.68
CA ALA A 439 4.70 -11.13 6.50
C ALA A 439 5.68 -10.29 5.66
N ALA A 440 5.43 -10.24 4.34
CA ALA A 440 6.19 -9.43 3.39
C ALA A 440 5.48 -8.10 3.13
N HIS A 441 6.01 -7.28 2.23
CA HIS A 441 5.38 -6.01 1.86
C HIS A 441 3.95 -6.19 1.35
N CYS A 442 2.95 -5.74 2.13
CA CYS A 442 1.51 -5.80 1.86
C CYS A 442 0.89 -7.17 1.64
N LEU A 443 1.69 -8.22 1.54
CA LEU A 443 1.29 -9.53 1.08
C LEU A 443 1.86 -10.61 2.00
N PRO A 444 1.26 -11.81 1.99
CA PRO A 444 1.85 -12.96 2.66
C PRO A 444 3.21 -13.28 2.03
N SER A 445 4.19 -13.65 2.86
CA SER A 445 5.55 -13.92 2.38
C SER A 445 5.69 -15.35 1.86
N LYS A 446 6.18 -15.52 0.63
CA LYS A 446 6.58 -16.84 0.13
C LYS A 446 7.76 -17.43 0.90
N SER A 447 8.55 -16.59 1.57
CA SER A 447 9.67 -17.01 2.43
C SER A 447 9.21 -17.57 3.77
N TYR A 448 7.96 -17.31 4.17
CA TYR A 448 7.34 -17.75 5.42
C TYR A 448 5.91 -18.24 5.14
N PRO A 449 5.73 -19.32 4.35
CA PRO A 449 4.43 -19.69 3.83
C PRO A 449 3.45 -20.22 4.91
N HIS A 450 3.96 -20.59 6.08
CA HIS A 450 3.18 -21.01 7.25
C HIS A 450 2.66 -19.81 8.08
N VAL A 451 3.12 -18.59 7.79
CA VAL A 451 2.63 -17.39 8.47
C VAL A 451 1.23 -17.05 7.93
N PRO A 452 0.28 -16.70 8.80
CA PRO A 452 -1.06 -16.33 8.37
C PRO A 452 -1.12 -15.19 7.34
N ALA A 453 -1.97 -15.34 6.33
CA ALA A 453 -2.09 -14.42 5.20
C ALA A 453 -3.18 -13.35 5.38
N LYS A 454 -4.22 -13.66 6.15
CA LYS A 454 -5.40 -12.80 6.33
C LYS A 454 -5.53 -12.36 7.76
N TYR A 455 -5.90 -11.09 7.96
CA TYR A 455 -6.07 -10.48 9.28
C TYR A 455 -7.45 -9.83 9.37
N ASP A 456 -8.11 -9.95 10.51
CA ASP A 456 -9.45 -9.38 10.78
C ASP A 456 -9.44 -7.85 10.98
N THR A 457 -8.46 -7.14 10.41
CA THR A 457 -8.19 -5.70 10.61
C THR A 457 -9.40 -4.82 10.31
N LEU A 458 -10.14 -5.09 9.21
CA LEU A 458 -11.32 -4.31 8.84
C LEU A 458 -12.46 -4.47 9.85
N ASP A 459 -12.71 -5.70 10.31
CA ASP A 459 -13.74 -5.97 11.31
C ASP A 459 -13.40 -5.27 12.64
N ARG A 460 -12.13 -5.27 13.03
CA ARG A 460 -11.65 -4.58 14.24
C ARG A 460 -11.77 -3.06 14.12
N LEU A 461 -11.47 -2.49 12.96
CA LEU A 461 -11.68 -1.05 12.73
C LEU A 461 -13.17 -0.69 12.79
N VAL A 462 -14.04 -1.49 12.18
CA VAL A 462 -15.49 -1.27 12.20
C VAL A 462 -16.02 -1.32 13.64
N ALA A 463 -15.63 -2.32 14.43
CA ALA A 463 -16.00 -2.42 15.83
C ALA A 463 -15.53 -1.20 16.64
N TRP A 464 -14.32 -0.71 16.36
CA TRP A 464 -13.78 0.48 17.02
C TRP A 464 -14.57 1.75 16.68
N VAL A 465 -14.85 1.97 15.40
CA VAL A 465 -15.58 3.14 14.91
C VAL A 465 -17.04 3.16 15.33
N GLU A 466 -17.72 2.01 15.29
CA GLU A 466 -19.17 1.95 15.47
C GLU A 466 -19.59 1.65 16.91
N SER A 467 -18.74 0.92 17.66
CA SER A 467 -19.07 0.47 19.03
C SER A 467 -18.06 0.93 20.08
N GLY A 468 -16.99 1.63 19.69
CA GLY A 468 -15.94 2.07 20.61
C GLY A 468 -15.05 0.94 21.15
N GLU A 469 -15.12 -0.26 20.54
CA GLU A 469 -14.31 -1.40 20.96
C GLU A 469 -12.87 -1.22 20.47
N LEU A 470 -11.95 -0.95 21.41
CA LEU A 470 -10.52 -0.81 21.09
C LEU A 470 -9.99 -2.11 20.44
N PRO A 471 -9.18 -2.01 19.36
CA PRO A 471 -8.54 -3.17 18.76
C PRO A 471 -7.44 -3.69 19.69
N ARG A 472 -7.80 -4.59 20.62
CA ARG A 472 -6.84 -5.19 21.57
C ARG A 472 -6.00 -6.30 20.94
N SER A 473 -6.48 -6.84 19.82
CA SER A 473 -5.77 -7.82 19.03
C SER A 473 -6.28 -7.87 17.60
N LEU A 474 -5.44 -8.38 16.70
CA LEU A 474 -5.84 -8.87 15.38
C LEU A 474 -5.62 -10.39 15.33
N ILE A 475 -6.50 -11.12 14.65
CA ILE A 475 -6.35 -12.55 14.42
C ILE A 475 -5.90 -12.77 12.98
N GLY A 476 -4.73 -13.40 12.82
CA GLY A 476 -4.22 -13.87 11.55
C GLY A 476 -4.66 -15.31 11.27
N THR A 477 -5.11 -15.58 10.05
CA THR A 477 -5.52 -16.92 9.55
C THR A 477 -5.07 -17.18 8.10
N GLU A 478 -5.41 -18.35 7.57
CA GLU A 478 -5.21 -18.78 6.17
C GLU A 478 -3.76 -18.65 5.63
N PRO A 479 -2.76 -19.29 6.25
CA PRO A 479 -1.41 -19.40 5.69
C PRO A 479 -1.35 -19.84 4.22
N LEU A 480 -0.31 -19.40 3.49
CA LEU A 480 -0.12 -19.76 2.08
C LEU A 480 0.15 -21.25 1.85
N ASP A 481 0.72 -21.95 2.84
CA ASP A 481 0.97 -23.40 2.75
C ASP A 481 -0.28 -24.25 3.00
N GLY A 482 -1.42 -23.62 3.33
CA GLY A 482 -2.68 -24.30 3.61
C GLY A 482 -2.75 -24.96 4.99
N SER A 483 -1.81 -24.67 5.88
CA SER A 483 -1.91 -25.08 7.29
C SER A 483 -3.00 -24.31 8.04
N ASP A 484 -3.40 -24.82 9.21
CA ASP A 484 -4.38 -24.17 10.09
C ASP A 484 -3.71 -23.23 11.12
N ALA A 485 -2.49 -22.75 10.83
CA ALA A 485 -1.78 -21.86 11.74
C ALA A 485 -2.55 -20.54 11.91
N THR A 486 -2.61 -20.06 13.16
CA THR A 486 -3.22 -18.78 13.51
C THR A 486 -2.28 -17.99 14.38
N VAL A 487 -2.39 -16.66 14.32
CA VAL A 487 -1.61 -15.77 15.18
C VAL A 487 -2.52 -14.73 15.80
N THR A 488 -2.32 -14.41 17.07
CA THR A 488 -2.95 -13.26 17.72
C THR A 488 -1.91 -12.15 17.81
N LEU A 489 -2.12 -11.07 17.07
CA LEU A 489 -1.26 -9.88 17.12
C LEU A 489 -1.79 -8.95 18.20
N HIS A 490 -0.88 -8.30 18.93
CA HIS A 490 -1.21 -7.26 19.89
C HIS A 490 -0.77 -5.88 19.39
N PRO A 491 -1.42 -4.79 19.85
CA PRO A 491 -1.00 -3.45 19.47
C PRO A 491 0.38 -3.17 20.08
N TYR A 492 1.32 -2.70 19.23
CA TYR A 492 2.66 -2.28 19.64
C TYR A 492 2.57 -1.24 20.77
N PRO A 493 3.40 -1.34 21.84
CA PRO A 493 4.61 -2.17 21.96
C PRO A 493 4.42 -3.57 22.56
N ARG A 494 3.18 -4.10 22.64
CA ARG A 494 2.96 -5.48 23.10
C ARG A 494 3.29 -6.45 21.97
N TYR A 495 3.90 -7.58 22.32
CA TYR A 495 4.22 -8.69 21.42
C TYR A 495 3.57 -9.98 21.92
#